data_AF-A0A520ZUT5-F1
#
_entry.id   AF-A0A520ZUT5-F1
#
_cell.length_a   1.000
_cell.length_b   1.000
_cell.length_c   1.000
_cell.angle_alpha   90.00
_cell.angle_beta   90.00
_cell.angle_gamma   90.00
#
_symmetry.space_group_name_H-M   'P 1'
#
loop_
_entity.id
_entity.type
_entity.pdbx_description
1 polymer ?
#
loop_
_entity_poly.entity_id
_entity_poly.type
_entity_poly.pdbx_seq_one_letter_code
_entity_poly.pdbx_strand_id
1 'polypeptide(L)'
;MAINSAHSTLTGMDQSKVPGHTPHELIEDCATADKIVKNYRDCIASDTPISYRETIVFGGAPMIFDTTLQKISRPNSDRFRIVGTALKIEDRHSVGSDIDFYVSLARNSMTTIELLMNARSDRDATTMSEREATLILCRKALLSLDDIAAAAARVVRSEEKNDTIMGEAVRDLLLH
;
A
#
# COMPACT_ATOMS: atom_id res chain seq x y z
N MET A 1 15.20 -2.75 -10.03
CA MET A 1 13.91 -2.71 -9.31
C MET A 1 12.83 -2.17 -10.25
N ALA A 2 11.57 -2.08 -9.82
CA ALA A 2 10.52 -1.39 -10.58
C ALA A 2 9.52 -0.78 -9.59
N ILE A 3 8.92 0.35 -9.96
CA ILE A 3 7.84 1.00 -9.21
C ILE A 3 6.62 1.15 -10.14
N ASN A 4 5.43 1.32 -9.57
CA ASN A 4 4.22 1.64 -10.33
C ASN A 4 4.01 3.17 -10.39
N SER A 5 3.02 3.60 -11.18
CA SER A 5 2.67 5.01 -11.32
C SER A 5 2.24 5.65 -10.00
N ALA A 6 1.49 4.92 -9.16
CA ALA A 6 1.08 5.41 -7.84
C ALA A 6 2.29 5.76 -6.96
N HIS A 7 3.28 4.87 -6.90
CA HIS A 7 4.51 5.07 -6.14
C HIS A 7 5.36 6.21 -6.74
N SER A 8 5.42 6.31 -8.07
CA SER A 8 6.09 7.41 -8.78
C SER A 8 5.46 8.76 -8.42
N THR A 9 4.14 8.91 -8.55
CA THR A 9 3.41 10.13 -8.16
C THR A 9 3.61 10.48 -6.69
N LEU A 10 3.62 9.47 -5.82
CA LEU A 10 3.72 9.65 -4.38
C LEU A 10 5.11 10.12 -3.92
N THR A 11 6.16 9.56 -4.51
CA THR A 11 7.56 9.78 -4.11
C THR A 11 8.28 10.81 -4.97
N GLY A 12 7.72 11.15 -6.13
CA GLY A 12 8.38 11.96 -7.16
C GLY A 12 9.45 11.22 -7.97
N MET A 13 9.64 9.90 -7.75
CA MET A 13 10.61 9.12 -8.50
C MET A 13 10.15 8.88 -9.94
N ASP A 14 11.08 8.99 -10.90
CA ASP A 14 10.83 8.66 -12.30
C ASP A 14 10.85 7.14 -12.50
N GLN A 15 9.69 6.57 -12.83
CA GLN A 15 9.52 5.14 -13.06
C GLN A 15 10.50 4.58 -14.11
N SER A 16 10.88 5.36 -15.11
CA SER A 16 11.79 4.94 -16.18
C SER A 16 13.25 4.82 -15.72
N LYS A 17 13.60 5.51 -14.62
CA LYS A 17 14.97 5.54 -14.07
C LYS A 17 15.21 4.50 -12.99
N VAL A 18 14.17 3.87 -12.45
CA VAL A 18 14.29 2.86 -11.38
C VAL A 18 14.82 1.49 -11.85
N PRO A 19 14.48 0.98 -13.06
CA PRO A 19 15.05 -0.26 -13.56
C PRO A 19 16.58 -0.23 -13.63
N GLY A 20 17.21 -1.37 -13.30
CA GLY A 20 18.67 -1.51 -13.30
C GLY A 20 19.40 -0.94 -12.08
N HIS A 21 18.79 -0.01 -11.34
CA HIS A 21 19.43 0.64 -10.19
C HIS A 21 19.18 -0.11 -8.88
N THR A 22 20.13 0.07 -7.96
CA THR A 22 20.14 -0.40 -6.58
C THR A 22 19.50 0.63 -5.63
N PRO A 23 19.05 0.23 -4.42
CA PRO A 23 18.56 1.20 -3.43
C PRO A 23 19.56 2.32 -3.12
N HIS A 24 20.86 2.01 -3.08
CA HIS A 24 21.93 2.99 -2.83
C HIS A 24 22.10 4.04 -3.94
N GLU A 25 21.68 3.73 -5.17
CA GLU A 25 21.70 4.67 -6.29
C GLU A 25 20.42 5.52 -6.37
N LEU A 26 19.36 5.12 -5.67
CA LEU A 26 18.05 5.76 -5.72
C LEU A 26 17.73 6.55 -4.44
N ILE A 27 18.32 6.18 -3.31
CA ILE A 27 18.08 6.78 -2.00
C ILE A 27 19.34 7.50 -1.54
N GLU A 28 19.21 8.80 -1.26
CA GLU A 28 20.34 9.65 -0.85
C GLU A 28 20.91 9.24 0.52
N ASP A 29 20.05 8.83 1.46
CA ASP A 29 20.48 8.36 2.77
C ASP A 29 20.97 6.90 2.70
N CYS A 30 22.29 6.72 2.79
CA CYS A 30 22.94 5.42 2.76
C CYS A 30 22.47 4.48 3.89
N ALA A 31 22.18 4.98 5.09
CA ALA A 31 21.74 4.14 6.20
C ALA A 31 20.33 3.57 5.93
N THR A 32 19.44 4.38 5.35
CA THR A 32 18.13 3.94 4.87
C THR A 32 18.28 2.93 3.73
N ALA A 33 19.16 3.17 2.77
CA ALA A 33 19.42 2.22 1.68
C ALA A 33 19.91 0.86 2.19
N ASP A 34 20.82 0.83 3.17
CA ASP A 34 21.29 -0.39 3.82
C ASP A 34 20.16 -1.16 4.51
N LYS A 35 19.28 -0.44 5.20
CA LYS A 35 18.10 -1.04 5.86
C LYS A 35 17.14 -1.66 4.85
N ILE A 36 16.88 -0.98 3.73
CA ILE A 36 16.07 -1.51 2.62
C ILE A 36 16.71 -2.80 2.09
N VAL A 37 18.00 -2.77 1.76
CA VAL A 37 18.71 -3.96 1.25
C VAL A 37 18.65 -5.11 2.25
N LYS A 38 18.81 -4.84 3.55
CA LYS A 38 18.67 -5.85 4.60
C LYS A 38 17.28 -6.47 4.59
N ASN A 39 16.22 -5.67 4.56
CA ASN A 39 14.85 -6.18 4.54
C ASN A 39 14.58 -7.06 3.32
N TYR A 40 15.09 -6.68 2.13
CA TYR A 40 15.00 -7.51 0.94
C TYR A 40 15.72 -8.86 1.12
N ARG A 41 16.92 -8.87 1.72
CA ARG A 41 17.65 -10.12 2.03
C ARG A 41 16.88 -10.99 3.02
N ASP A 42 16.33 -10.39 4.08
CA ASP A 42 15.53 -11.09 5.08
C ASP A 42 14.28 -11.72 4.45
N CYS A 43 13.62 -11.02 3.53
CA CYS A 43 12.48 -11.54 2.78
C CYS A 43 12.85 -12.77 1.93
N ILE A 44 14.03 -12.74 1.29
CA ILE A 44 14.53 -13.89 0.50
C ILE A 44 14.72 -15.11 1.40
N ALA A 45 15.25 -14.89 2.61
CA ALA A 45 15.55 -15.94 3.57
C ALA A 45 14.31 -16.51 4.27
N SER A 46 13.27 -15.70 4.51
CA SER A 46 12.17 -16.10 5.41
C SER A 46 11.07 -16.95 4.78
N ASP A 47 11.06 -17.14 3.44
CA ASP A 47 10.00 -17.82 2.64
C ASP A 47 8.55 -17.37 2.91
N THR A 48 8.34 -16.43 3.83
CA THR A 48 7.09 -15.84 4.24
C THR A 48 7.11 -14.33 3.97
N PRO A 49 5.95 -13.70 3.78
CA PRO A 49 5.89 -12.25 3.67
C PRO A 49 6.43 -11.58 4.95
N ILE A 50 7.21 -10.52 4.79
CA ILE A 50 7.64 -9.67 5.92
C ILE A 50 6.96 -8.31 5.80
N SER A 51 6.55 -7.73 6.93
CA SER A 51 5.95 -6.40 7.01
C SER A 51 6.72 -5.56 8.02
N TYR A 52 7.00 -4.30 7.67
CA TYR A 52 7.77 -3.39 8.51
C TYR A 52 7.44 -1.93 8.20
N ARG A 53 7.69 -1.07 9.19
CA ARG A 53 7.58 0.38 9.03
C ARG A 53 8.95 1.00 8.76
N GLU A 54 8.99 1.93 7.82
CA GLU A 54 10.19 2.68 7.48
C GLU A 54 9.89 4.16 7.24
N THR A 55 10.89 5.00 7.42
CA THR A 55 10.83 6.41 7.05
C THR A 55 11.89 6.63 5.99
N ILE A 56 11.48 7.12 4.83
CA ILE A 56 12.37 7.39 3.71
C ILE A 56 12.22 8.86 3.34
N VAL A 57 13.35 9.53 3.14
CA VAL A 57 13.37 10.92 2.68
C VAL A 57 13.37 10.94 1.16
N PHE A 58 12.35 11.56 0.57
CA PHE A 58 12.24 11.79 -0.87
C PHE A 58 12.15 13.29 -1.13
N GLY A 59 13.03 13.83 -1.98
CA GLY A 59 13.05 15.26 -2.31
C GLY A 59 13.19 16.17 -1.08
N GLY A 60 13.90 15.71 -0.04
CA GLY A 60 14.05 16.42 1.24
C GLY A 60 12.88 16.30 2.22
N ALA A 61 11.79 15.61 1.86
CA ALA A 61 10.64 15.41 2.74
C ALA A 61 10.60 13.97 3.30
N PRO A 62 10.50 13.78 4.63
CA PRO A 62 10.34 12.45 5.20
C PRO A 62 8.93 11.91 4.92
N MET A 63 8.86 10.67 4.46
CA MET A 63 7.62 9.92 4.29
C MET A 63 7.70 8.61 5.07
N ILE A 64 6.65 8.30 5.82
CA ILE A 64 6.56 7.07 6.59
C ILE A 64 5.78 6.04 5.77
N PHE A 65 6.33 4.85 5.61
CA PHE A 65 5.72 3.75 4.89
C PHE A 65 5.47 2.56 5.80
N ASP A 66 4.33 1.91 5.62
CA ASP A 66 4.11 0.51 5.99
C ASP A 66 4.39 -0.34 4.74
N THR A 67 5.47 -1.11 4.79
CA THR A 67 6.00 -1.86 3.65
C THR A 67 5.84 -3.36 3.91
N THR A 68 5.27 -4.08 2.95
CA THR A 68 5.27 -5.56 2.94
C THR A 68 6.07 -6.06 1.75
N LEU A 69 7.00 -6.98 1.98
CA LEU A 69 7.76 -7.68 0.95
C LEU A 69 7.35 -9.15 0.90
N GLN A 70 7.13 -9.65 -0.30
CA GLN A 70 6.82 -11.06 -0.53
C GLN A 70 7.69 -11.64 -1.64
N LYS A 71 8.36 -12.75 -1.33
CA LYS A 71 9.05 -13.57 -2.33
C LYS A 71 8.03 -14.38 -3.12
N ILE A 72 8.10 -14.28 -4.44
CA ILE A 72 7.27 -15.03 -5.38
C ILE A 72 8.20 -15.92 -6.19
N SER A 73 8.22 -17.19 -5.84
CA SER A 73 8.98 -18.22 -6.55
C SER A 73 8.28 -18.62 -7.85
N ARG A 74 9.06 -18.90 -8.88
CA ARG A 74 8.54 -19.50 -10.12
C ARG A 74 8.49 -21.02 -9.94
N PRO A 75 7.39 -21.71 -10.27
CA PRO A 75 7.34 -23.16 -10.23
C PRO A 75 8.48 -23.77 -11.06
N ASN A 76 9.16 -24.78 -10.52
CA ASN A 76 10.26 -25.51 -11.16
C ASN A 76 11.45 -24.63 -11.60
N SER A 77 11.71 -23.54 -10.88
CA SER A 77 12.83 -22.66 -11.16
C SER A 77 13.38 -22.03 -9.90
N ASP A 78 14.70 -21.95 -9.79
CA ASP A 78 15.39 -21.21 -8.71
C ASP A 78 15.25 -19.69 -8.86
N ARG A 79 14.56 -19.23 -9.92
CA ARG A 79 14.27 -17.82 -10.14
C ARG A 79 13.05 -17.40 -9.34
N PHE A 80 13.22 -16.38 -8.54
CA PHE A 80 12.14 -15.72 -7.82
C PHE A 80 12.10 -14.23 -8.16
N ARG A 81 11.01 -13.58 -7.77
CA ARG A 81 10.87 -12.13 -7.74
C ARG A 81 10.45 -11.71 -6.33
N ILE A 82 10.74 -10.48 -5.97
CA ILE A 82 10.21 -9.88 -4.75
C ILE A 82 9.20 -8.83 -5.18
N VAL A 83 8.00 -8.91 -4.63
CA VAL A 83 6.97 -7.89 -4.78
C VAL A 83 6.86 -7.16 -3.46
N GLY A 84 7.07 -5.85 -3.51
CA GLY A 84 6.89 -4.95 -2.38
C GLY A 84 5.64 -4.12 -2.53
N THR A 85 4.87 -3.99 -1.45
CA THR A 85 3.79 -2.99 -1.33
C THR A 85 4.21 -1.96 -0.29
N ALA A 86 4.26 -0.69 -0.67
CA ALA A 86 4.58 0.41 0.25
C ALA A 86 3.37 1.34 0.37
N LEU A 87 2.87 1.49 1.59
CA LEU A 87 1.73 2.34 1.91
C LEU A 87 2.21 3.53 2.73
N LYS A 88 2.11 4.74 2.19
CA LYS A 88 2.42 5.94 2.97
C LYS A 88 1.38 6.11 4.07
N ILE A 89 1.84 6.31 5.29
CA ILE A 89 1.00 6.61 6.45
C ILE A 89 1.23 8.06 6.87
N GLU A 90 0.16 8.75 7.23
CA GLU A 90 0.24 10.07 7.85
C GLU A 90 0.35 9.93 9.36
N ASP A 91 1.12 10.82 9.99
CA ASP A 91 1.34 10.82 11.44
C ASP A 91 0.13 11.38 12.23
N ARG A 92 -1.04 11.52 11.60
CA ARG A 92 -2.26 12.06 12.22
C ARG A 92 -3.50 11.25 11.87
N HIS A 93 -4.18 10.74 12.89
CA HIS A 93 -5.50 10.12 12.79
C HIS A 93 -6.56 11.23 12.68
N SER A 94 -7.00 11.51 11.46
CA SER A 94 -8.27 12.20 11.20
C SER A 94 -9.20 11.26 10.43
N VAL A 95 -10.51 11.34 10.65
CA VAL A 95 -11.46 10.40 10.02
C VAL A 95 -11.43 10.50 8.47
N GLY A 96 -11.12 11.69 7.93
CA GLY A 96 -10.92 11.89 6.50
C GLY A 96 -9.64 11.23 5.96
N SER A 97 -8.53 11.33 6.70
CA SER A 97 -7.27 10.67 6.33
C SER A 97 -7.37 9.14 6.36
N ASP A 98 -8.25 8.57 7.18
CA ASP A 98 -8.47 7.12 7.23
C ASP A 98 -9.15 6.61 5.94
N ILE A 99 -10.11 7.34 5.37
CA ILE A 99 -10.75 6.96 4.11
C ILE A 99 -9.73 7.00 2.96
N ASP A 100 -8.98 8.08 2.83
CA ASP A 100 -7.94 8.21 1.80
C ASP A 100 -6.85 7.14 1.96
N PHE A 101 -6.52 6.78 3.20
CA PHE A 101 -5.64 5.67 3.54
C PHE A 101 -6.18 4.34 3.00
N TYR A 102 -7.43 3.98 3.34
CA TYR A 102 -8.00 2.70 2.91
C TYR A 102 -8.23 2.65 1.39
N VAL A 103 -8.60 3.77 0.75
CA VAL A 103 -8.71 3.88 -0.72
C VAL A 103 -7.35 3.64 -1.39
N SER A 104 -6.28 4.21 -0.83
CA SER A 104 -4.91 4.00 -1.33
C SER A 104 -4.46 2.55 -1.16
N LEU A 105 -4.79 1.92 -0.02
CA LEU A 105 -4.52 0.51 0.23
C LEU A 105 -5.26 -0.41 -0.76
N ALA A 106 -6.54 -0.14 -1.02
CA ALA A 106 -7.32 -0.91 -1.99
C ALA A 106 -6.76 -0.78 -3.41
N ARG A 107 -6.40 0.44 -3.84
CA ARG A 107 -5.76 0.67 -5.15
C ARG A 107 -4.42 -0.06 -5.29
N ASN A 108 -3.54 0.04 -4.31
CA ASN A 108 -2.24 -0.66 -4.33
C ASN A 108 -2.41 -2.20 -4.36
N SER A 109 -3.38 -2.72 -3.61
CA SER A 109 -3.70 -4.15 -3.61
C SER A 109 -4.21 -4.61 -4.98
N MET A 110 -5.09 -3.84 -5.61
CA MET A 110 -5.62 -4.14 -6.94
C MET A 110 -4.55 -4.07 -8.04
N THR A 111 -3.68 -3.07 -8.04
CA THR A 111 -2.54 -2.99 -8.97
C THR A 111 -1.59 -4.18 -8.82
N THR A 112 -1.41 -4.67 -7.59
CA THR A 112 -0.60 -5.86 -7.33
C THR A 112 -1.25 -7.12 -7.89
N ILE A 113 -2.56 -7.28 -7.70
CA ILE A 113 -3.33 -8.37 -8.30
C ILE A 113 -3.22 -8.32 -9.83
N GLU A 114 -3.37 -7.14 -10.42
CA GLU A 114 -3.25 -6.94 -11.86
C GLU A 114 -1.85 -7.30 -12.38
N LEU A 115 -0.79 -6.87 -11.70
CA LEU A 115 0.59 -7.22 -12.06
C LEU A 115 0.81 -8.75 -12.05
N LEU A 116 0.28 -9.44 -11.04
CA LEU A 116 0.38 -10.89 -10.93
C LEU A 116 -0.45 -11.61 -11.98
N MET A 117 -1.64 -11.09 -12.29
CA MET A 117 -2.53 -11.61 -13.34
C MET A 117 -1.96 -11.37 -14.75
N ASN A 118 -1.29 -10.25 -15.00
CA ASN A 118 -0.62 -9.97 -16.27
C ASN A 118 0.66 -10.79 -16.43
N ALA A 119 1.41 -11.02 -15.34
CA ALA A 119 2.52 -11.99 -15.36
C ALA A 119 2.05 -13.44 -15.61
N ARG A 120 0.74 -13.72 -15.44
CA ARG A 120 0.06 -15.00 -15.66
C ARG A 120 -0.46 -15.21 -17.09
N SER A 121 -0.79 -14.16 -17.86
CA SER A 121 -1.33 -14.31 -19.23
C SER A 121 -0.33 -14.91 -20.25
N ASP A 122 0.92 -15.10 -19.83
CA ASP A 122 2.00 -15.65 -20.65
C ASP A 122 2.20 -17.17 -20.44
N ARG A 123 1.43 -17.85 -19.57
CA ARG A 123 1.59 -19.29 -19.29
C ARG A 123 0.31 -20.07 -19.01
N ASP A 124 0.11 -21.11 -19.81
CA ASP A 124 -0.78 -22.23 -19.51
C ASP A 124 -0.27 -23.07 -18.32
N ALA A 125 -1.23 -23.61 -17.55
CA ALA A 125 -1.13 -24.50 -16.38
C ALA A 125 -0.89 -23.86 -14.99
N THR A 126 -1.99 -23.61 -14.26
CA THR A 126 -2.03 -23.16 -12.85
C THR A 126 -1.57 -24.25 -11.87
N THR A 127 -0.60 -23.93 -10.99
CA THR A 127 -0.31 -24.75 -9.80
C THR A 127 -1.16 -24.32 -8.60
N MET A 128 -1.34 -25.20 -7.61
CA MET A 128 -2.25 -24.99 -6.47
C MET A 128 -1.81 -23.83 -5.54
N SER A 129 -0.50 -23.62 -5.38
CA SER A 129 0.09 -22.56 -4.55
C SER A 129 -0.17 -21.14 -5.11
N GLU A 130 -0.28 -21.01 -6.43
CA GLU A 130 -0.52 -19.72 -7.10
C GLU A 130 -2.00 -19.28 -7.01
N ARG A 131 -2.92 -20.25 -6.97
CA ARG A 131 -4.33 -20.02 -6.65
C ARG A 131 -4.50 -19.49 -5.24
N GLU A 132 -3.75 -20.04 -4.27
CA GLU A 132 -3.79 -19.56 -2.89
C GLU A 132 -3.27 -18.12 -2.76
N ALA A 133 -2.14 -17.79 -3.39
CA ALA A 133 -1.61 -16.43 -3.39
C ALA A 133 -2.59 -15.39 -3.98
N THR A 134 -3.26 -15.75 -5.09
CA THR A 134 -4.29 -14.91 -5.70
C THR A 134 -5.49 -14.73 -4.78
N LEU A 135 -5.97 -15.81 -4.16
CA LEU A 135 -7.09 -15.77 -3.22
C LEU A 135 -6.77 -14.95 -1.96
N ILE A 136 -5.54 -15.03 -1.45
CA ILE A 136 -5.08 -14.24 -0.30
C ILE A 136 -5.14 -12.74 -0.64
N LEU A 137 -4.65 -12.35 -1.82
CA LEU A 137 -4.66 -10.95 -2.26
C LEU A 137 -6.09 -10.44 -2.50
N CYS A 138 -6.96 -11.24 -3.13
CA CYS A 138 -8.37 -10.89 -3.30
C CYS A 138 -9.08 -10.70 -1.95
N ARG A 139 -8.85 -11.57 -0.97
CA ARG A 139 -9.41 -11.41 0.39
C ARG A 139 -8.91 -10.14 1.06
N LYS A 140 -7.61 -9.82 0.90
CA LYS A 140 -7.04 -8.60 1.46
C LYS A 140 -7.65 -7.34 0.83
N ALA A 141 -7.89 -7.36 -0.48
CA ALA A 141 -8.58 -6.28 -1.18
C ALA A 141 -10.04 -6.13 -0.71
N LEU A 142 -10.77 -7.23 -0.53
CA LEU A 142 -12.14 -7.23 0.01
C LEU A 142 -12.20 -6.65 1.43
N LEU A 143 -11.32 -7.10 2.33
CA LEU A 143 -11.24 -6.56 3.70
C LEU A 143 -10.95 -5.05 3.70
N SER A 144 -10.06 -4.61 2.80
CA SER A 144 -9.75 -3.18 2.67
C SER A 144 -10.98 -2.39 2.19
N LEU A 145 -11.80 -2.94 1.29
CA LEU A 145 -13.05 -2.31 0.83
C LEU A 145 -14.11 -2.25 1.94
N ASP A 146 -14.21 -3.28 2.77
CA ASP A 146 -15.10 -3.29 3.93
C ASP A 146 -14.70 -2.21 4.95
N ASP A 147 -13.39 -2.04 5.18
CA ASP A 147 -12.87 -0.98 6.04
C ASP A 147 -13.16 0.43 5.47
N ILE A 148 -13.04 0.63 4.15
CA ILE A 148 -13.48 1.88 3.48
C ILE A 148 -14.96 2.13 3.74
N ALA A 149 -15.81 1.13 3.52
CA ALA A 149 -17.25 1.27 3.68
C ALA A 149 -17.62 1.60 5.14
N ALA A 150 -16.95 0.97 6.11
CA ALA A 150 -17.14 1.25 7.52
C ALA A 150 -16.67 2.67 7.89
N ALA A 151 -15.55 3.13 7.35
CA ALA A 151 -15.05 4.49 7.56
C ALA A 151 -15.96 5.55 6.94
N ALA A 152 -16.39 5.37 5.70
CA ALA A 152 -17.34 6.24 5.02
C ALA A 152 -18.66 6.36 5.79
N ALA A 153 -19.20 5.25 6.30
CA ALA A 153 -20.41 5.26 7.12
C ALA A 153 -20.24 6.03 8.45
N ARG A 154 -19.02 6.10 9.01
CA ARG A 154 -18.75 6.93 10.20
C ARG A 154 -18.75 8.42 9.87
N VAL A 155 -18.22 8.81 8.70
CA VAL A 155 -18.24 10.21 8.24
C VAL A 155 -19.67 10.70 8.04
N VAL A 156 -20.48 9.96 7.28
CA VAL A 156 -21.89 10.32 7.02
C VAL A 156 -22.67 10.50 8.33
N ARG A 157 -22.52 9.58 9.29
CA ARG A 157 -23.17 9.69 10.60
C ARG A 157 -22.67 10.89 11.43
N SER A 158 -21.40 11.28 11.26
CA SER A 158 -20.86 12.45 11.97
C SER A 158 -21.37 13.76 11.40
N GLU A 159 -21.54 13.84 10.07
CA GLU A 159 -22.11 15.01 9.38
C GLU A 159 -23.60 15.17 9.71
N GLU A 160 -24.39 14.09 9.67
CA GLU A 160 -25.81 14.11 10.08
C GLU A 160 -25.99 14.57 11.53
N LYS A 161 -25.10 14.12 12.43
CA LYS A 161 -25.13 14.54 13.83
C LYS A 161 -24.76 16.02 13.99
N ASN A 162 -23.83 16.53 13.20
CA ASN A 162 -23.41 17.92 13.24
C ASN A 162 -24.52 18.86 12.70
N ASP A 163 -25.20 18.46 11.63
CA ASP A 163 -26.36 19.17 11.08
C ASP A 163 -27.55 19.18 12.04
N THR A 164 -27.76 18.09 12.78
CA THR A 164 -28.79 18.02 13.83
C THR A 164 -28.50 18.98 14.97
N ILE A 165 -27.26 19.02 15.46
CA ILE A 165 -26.84 19.92 16.56
C ILE A 165 -26.90 21.39 16.12
N MET A 166 -26.46 21.70 14.90
CA MET A 166 -26.57 23.06 14.35
C MET A 166 -28.04 23.46 14.14
N GLY A 167 -28.89 22.54 13.67
CA GLY A 167 -30.33 22.79 13.52
C GLY A 167 -31.04 23.08 14.84
N GLU A 168 -30.67 22.39 15.92
CA GLU A 168 -31.20 22.66 17.27
C GLU A 168 -30.68 23.99 17.84
N ALA A 169 -29.38 24.27 17.71
CA ALA A 169 -28.78 25.53 18.19
C ALA A 169 -29.36 26.77 17.47
N VAL A 170 -29.61 26.68 16.17
CA VAL A 170 -30.27 27.75 15.39
C VAL A 170 -31.74 27.92 15.80
N ARG A 171 -32.43 26.84 16.19
CA ARG A 171 -33.81 26.91 16.71
C ARG A 171 -33.89 27.63 18.05
N ASP A 172 -32.96 27.35 18.96
CA ASP A 172 -32.90 27.98 20.28
C ASP A 172 -32.56 29.48 20.18
N LEU A 173 -31.75 29.87 19.19
CA LEU A 173 -31.40 31.27 18.90
C LEU A 173 -32.56 32.08 18.28
N LEU A 174 -33.55 31.44 17.65
CA LEU A 174 -34.69 32.10 17.01
C LEU A 174 -35.94 32.19 17.92
N LEU A 175 -35.89 31.60 19.12
CA LEU A 175 -36.98 31.58 20.09
C LEU A 175 -36.75 32.54 21.29
N HIS A 176 -35.79 33.47 21.19
CA HIS A 176 -35.53 34.58 22.12
C HIS A 176 -35.57 35.91 21.37
#